data_AF-A0A1M7UV08-F1
#
_entry.id   AF-A0A1M7UV08-F1
#
_cell.length_a   1.000
_cell.length_b   1.000
_cell.length_c   1.000
_cell.angle_alpha   90.00
_cell.angle_beta   90.00
_cell.angle_gamma   90.00
#
_symmetry.space_group_name_H-M   'P 1'
#
loop_
_entity.id
_entity.type
_entity.pdbx_description
1 polymer ?
#
loop_
_entity_poly.entity_id
_entity_poly.type
_entity_poly.pdbx_seq_one_letter_code
_entity_poly.pdbx_strand_id
1 'polypeptide(L)' 'MGVAHAPLHAASVQELYAAVDAALYQAERAGRDRVEVAVSPVLRPAGGLPRQRSAP' A
#
# COMPACT_ATOMS: atom_id res chain seq x y z
N MET A 1 7.15 5.34 9.95
CA MET A 1 6.28 6.09 9.03
C MET A 1 6.53 5.60 7.61
N GLY A 2 5.48 5.26 6.87
CA GLY A 2 5.59 4.87 5.46
C GLY A 2 5.25 6.03 4.54
N VAL A 3 5.99 6.18 3.43
CA VAL A 3 5.74 7.21 2.42
C VAL A 3 5.66 6.57 1.03
N ALA A 4 4.65 6.97 0.26
CA ALA A 4 4.53 6.64 -1.15
C ALA A 4 4.09 7.86 -1.95
N HIS A 5 4.45 7.88 -3.23
CA HIS A 5 4.19 8.98 -4.16
C HIS A 5 3.67 8.45 -5.50
N ALA A 6 2.60 9.04 -6.02
CA ALA A 6 2.11 8.79 -7.37
C ALA A 6 2.70 9.81 -8.35
N PRO A 7 3.10 9.42 -9.57
CA PRO A 7 2.86 8.13 -10.20
C PRO A 7 3.96 7.07 -9.95
N LEU A 8 5.02 7.43 -9.21
CA LEU A 8 6.24 6.60 -9.10
C LEU A 8 5.99 5.24 -8.42
N HIS A 9 5.16 5.20 -7.39
CA HIS A 9 4.93 4.01 -6.56
C HIS A 9 3.49 3.46 -6.70
N ALA A 10 2.64 4.16 -7.45
CA ALA A 10 1.23 3.83 -7.61
C ALA A 10 0.62 4.59 -8.79
N ALA A 11 -0.27 3.94 -9.54
CA ALA A 11 -1.06 4.56 -10.61
C ALA A 11 -2.50 4.89 -10.17
N SER A 12 -2.94 4.37 -9.02
CA SER A 12 -4.26 4.64 -8.44
C SER A 12 -4.19 4.99 -6.95
N VAL A 13 -5.21 5.68 -6.42
CA VAL A 13 -5.30 6.00 -4.99
C VAL A 13 -5.24 4.73 -4.13
N GLN A 14 -5.86 3.64 -4.58
CA GLN A 14 -5.83 2.37 -3.86
C GLN A 14 -4.42 1.75 -3.83
N GLU A 15 -3.67 1.83 -4.92
CA GLU A 15 -2.26 1.42 -4.94
C GLU A 15 -1.39 2.32 -4.08
N LEU A 16 -1.72 3.62 -3.98
CA LEU A 16 -0.97 4.55 -3.16
C LEU A 16 -1.08 4.17 -1.68
N TYR A 17 -2.27 3.86 -1.18
CA TYR A 17 -2.45 3.37 0.18
C TYR A 17 -1.73 2.04 0.42
N ALA A 18 -1.85 1.10 -0.52
CA ALA A 18 -1.13 -0.18 -0.40
C ALA A 18 0.40 0.01 -0.36
N ALA A 19 0.94 0.95 -1.12
CA ALA A 19 2.37 1.28 -1.12
C ALA A 19 2.80 1.98 0.18
N VAL A 20 1.95 2.85 0.75
CA VAL A 20 2.18 3.46 2.07
C VAL A 20 2.20 2.39 3.16
N ASP A 21 1.22 1.47 3.16
CA ASP A 21 1.12 0.41 4.18
C ASP A 21 2.32 -0.54 4.12
N ALA A 22 2.76 -0.90 2.92
CA ALA A 22 3.97 -1.70 2.72
C ALA A 22 5.22 -0.99 3.27
N ALA A 23 5.38 0.31 2.99
CA ALA A 23 6.48 1.09 3.54
C ALA A 23 6.38 1.23 5.06
N LEU A 24 5.18 1.43 5.60
CA LEU A 24 4.95 1.53 7.03
C LEU A 24 5.31 0.23 7.75
N TYR A 25 4.90 -0.92 7.19
CA TYR A 25 5.25 -2.24 7.72
C TYR A 25 6.76 -2.43 7.82
N GLN A 26 7.50 -2.00 6.79
CA GLN A 26 8.97 -2.09 6.80
C GLN A 26 9.58 -1.17 7.86
N ALA A 27 9.05 0.05 8.02
CA ALA A 27 9.50 0.96 9.07
C ALA A 27 9.24 0.39 10.47
N GLU A 28 8.10 -0.26 10.70
CA GLU A 28 7.80 -0.93 11.96
C GLU A 28 8.75 -2.10 12.23
N ARG A 29 9.05 -2.89 11.20
CA ARG A 29 9.97 -4.03 11.30
C ARG A 29 11.43 -3.61 11.53
N ALA A 30 11.85 -2.48 10.95
CA ALA A 30 13.21 -1.95 11.07
C ALA A 30 13.51 -1.28 12.43
N GLY A 31 12.52 -1.21 13.33
CA GLY A 31 12.58 -0.48 14.58
C GLY A 31 11.87 0.87 14.48
N ARG A 32 11.11 1.21 15.53
CA ARG A 32 10.30 2.44 15.62
C ARG A 32 11.16 3.69 15.40
N ASP A 33 10.51 4.79 15.02
CA ASP A 33 11.14 6.10 14.72
C ASP A 33 11.95 6.16 13.41
N ARG A 34 11.46 5.48 12.38
CA ARG A 34 12.06 5.48 11.03
C ARG A 34 11.06 5.84 9.94
N VAL A 35 11.56 6.37 8.84
CA VAL A 35 10.81 6.65 7.62
C VAL A 35 11.28 5.69 6.54
N GLU A 36 10.34 4.95 5.95
CA GLU A 36 10.59 4.10 4.80
C GLU A 36 9.80 4.62 3.60
N VAL A 37 10.43 4.61 2.43
CA VAL A 37 9.82 5.01 1.17
C VAL A 37 9.52 3.76 0.36
N ALA A 38 8.34 3.68 -0.25
CA ALA A 38 8.00 2.56 -1.13
C ALA A 38 9.07 2.39 -2.23
N VAL A 39 9.53 1.16 -2.45
CA VAL A 39 10.66 0.86 -3.36
C VAL A 39 10.21 0.36 -4.74
N SER A 40 8.97 -0.09 -4.88
CA SER A 40 8.40 -0.49 -6.15
C SER A 40 6.91 -0.18 -6.21
N PRO A 41 6.34 0.00 -7.41
CA PRO A 41 4.90 -0.01 -7.56
C PRO A 41 4.34 -1.32 -7.02
N VAL A 42 3.31 -1.22 -6.18
CA VAL A 42 2.60 -2.40 -5.69
C VAL A 42 1.88 -3.01 -6.89
N LEU A 43 2.41 -4.13 -7.38
CA LEU A 43 1.70 -4.96 -8.34
C LEU A 43 0.56 -5.63 -7.58
N ARG A 44 -0.62 -5.02 -7.57
CA ARG A 44 -1.77 -5.68 -6.98
C ARG A 44 -2.02 -6.98 -7.75
N PRO A 45 -2.21 -8.12 -7.07
CA PRO A 45 -2.81 -9.26 -7.73
C PRO A 45 -4.19 -8.83 -8.22
N ALA A 46 -4.46 -9.09 -9.51
CA ALA A 46 -5.74 -8.79 -10.14
C ALA A 46 -6.86 -9.53 -9.39
N GLY A 47 -7.51 -8.82 -8.46
CA GLY A 47 -8.48 -9.41 -7.55
C GLY A 47 -9.48 -8.36 -7.13
N GLY A 48 -10.41 -8.04 -8.03
CA GLY A 48 -11.65 -7.37 -7.65
C GLY A 48 -12.34 -8.20 -6.58
N LEU A 49 -12.41 -7.67 -5.35
CA LEU A 49 -13.27 -8.23 -4.33
C LEU A 49 -14.71 -8.04 -4.82
N PRO A 50 -15.50 -9.12 -5.06
CA PRO A 50 -16.91 -8.95 -5.27
C PRO A 50 -17.47 -8.28 -4.02
N ARG A 51 -18.21 -7.17 -4.21
CA ARG A 51 -19.01 -6.57 -3.15
C ARG A 51 -19.84 -7.70 -2.55
N GLN A 52 -19.53 -8.12 -1.32
CA GLN A 52 -20.39 -9.04 -0.58
C GLN A 52 -21.74 -8.32 -0.42
N ARG A 53 -22.66 -8.65 -1.31
CA ARG A 53 -24.06 -8.29 -1.19
C ARG A 53 -24.59 -9.25 -0.14
N SER A 54 -24.59 -8.81 1.12
CA SER A 54 -25.41 -9.45 2.15
C SER A 54 -26.84 -9.50 1.62
N ALA A 55 -27.27 -10.70 1.22
CA ALA A 55 -28.66 -10.98 0.89
C ALA A 55 -29.47 -11.04 2.20
N PRO A 56 -30.76 -10.64 2.16
CA PRO A 56 -31.62 -10.50 3.34
C PRO A 56 -31.99 -11.84 3.98
#